data_AF-A0A9P3UJI7-F1
#
_entry.id   AF-A0A9P3UJI7-F1
#
_cell.length_a   1.000
_cell.length_b   1.000
_cell.length_c   1.000
_cell.angle_alpha   90.00
_cell.angle_beta   90.00
_cell.angle_gamma   90.00
#
_symmetry.space_group_name_H-M   'P 1'
#
loop_
_entity.id
_entity.type
_entity.pdbx_description
1 polymer ?
#
loop_
_entity_poly.entity_id
_entity_poly.type
_entity_poly.pdbx_seq_one_letter_code
_entity_poly.pdbx_strand_id
1 'polypeptide(L)'
;MPPAPSPEVVDLVLRYNGHSERVVFAVTDLGEQDMILGYTWLKEHNPEIDWAAGTVTMSRCPARCQTCREEVKVERKARNKTRAAIRACRSSGVPAPT
;
A
#
# COMPACT_ATOMS: atom_id res chain seq x y z
N MET A 1 -30.19 -17.04 -27.53
CA MET A 1 -28.89 -16.38 -27.36
C MET A 1 -27.92 -17.43 -26.81
N PRO A 2 -26.80 -17.73 -27.47
CA PRO A 2 -25.80 -18.62 -26.86
C PRO A 2 -25.23 -17.96 -25.58
N PRO A 3 -24.78 -18.74 -24.59
CA PRO A 3 -24.11 -18.20 -23.42
C PRO A 3 -22.83 -17.49 -23.86
N ALA A 4 -22.59 -16.29 -23.31
CA ALA A 4 -21.34 -15.59 -23.54
C ALA A 4 -20.17 -16.47 -23.04
N PRO A 5 -19.05 -16.53 -23.76
CA PRO A 5 -17.86 -17.24 -23.29
C PRO A 5 -17.47 -16.67 -21.92
N SER A 6 -17.09 -17.55 -20.99
CA SER A 6 -16.53 -17.12 -19.71
C SER A 6 -15.27 -16.30 -19.98
N PRO A 7 -15.09 -15.12 -19.35
CA PRO A 7 -13.87 -14.37 -19.51
C PRO A 7 -12.69 -15.23 -19.07
N GLU A 8 -11.66 -15.29 -19.92
CA GLU A 8 -10.37 -15.84 -19.52
C GLU A 8 -9.82 -14.94 -18.42
N VAL A 9 -9.36 -15.54 -17.33
CA VAL A 9 -8.86 -14.81 -16.16
C VAL A 9 -7.48 -15.31 -15.78
N VAL A 10 -6.65 -14.40 -15.26
CA VAL A 10 -5.30 -14.68 -14.79
C VAL A 10 -5.10 -14.15 -13.38
N ASP A 11 -4.37 -14.91 -12.56
CA ASP A 11 -4.03 -14.54 -11.19
C ASP A 11 -2.61 -13.97 -11.16
N LEU A 12 -2.48 -12.69 -10.80
CA LEU A 12 -1.23 -11.93 -10.84
C LEU A 12 -0.90 -11.33 -9.48
N VAL A 13 0.40 -11.15 -9.22
CA VAL A 13 0.88 -10.38 -8.07
C VAL A 13 1.11 -8.93 -8.53
N LEU A 14 0.22 -8.02 -8.15
CA LEU A 14 0.38 -6.59 -8.36
C LEU A 14 1.38 -6.03 -7.34
N ARG A 15 2.39 -5.28 -7.79
CA ARG A 15 3.37 -4.59 -6.93
C ARG A 15 3.51 -3.13 -7.32
N TYR A 16 3.33 -2.21 -6.37
CA TYR A 16 3.44 -0.77 -6.62
C TYR A 16 3.71 0.00 -5.32
N ASN A 17 4.75 0.84 -5.26
CA ASN A 17 5.05 1.72 -4.11
C ASN A 17 4.88 1.04 -2.72
N GLY A 18 5.52 -0.11 -2.52
CA GLY A 18 5.43 -0.85 -1.24
C GLY A 18 4.17 -1.70 -1.05
N HIS A 19 3.15 -1.52 -1.89
CA HIS A 19 1.97 -2.37 -1.97
C HIS A 19 2.26 -3.62 -2.80
N SER A 20 1.85 -4.78 -2.29
CA SER A 20 1.85 -6.04 -3.03
C SER A 20 0.63 -6.86 -2.67
N GLU A 21 -0.12 -7.31 -3.68
CA GLU A 21 -1.32 -8.13 -3.49
C GLU A 21 -1.54 -9.11 -4.65
N ARG A 22 -2.34 -10.15 -4.44
CA ARG A 22 -2.81 -11.05 -5.51
C ARG A 22 -4.15 -10.56 -6.03
N VAL A 23 -4.24 -10.35 -7.35
CA VAL A 23 -5.44 -9.84 -8.03
C VAL A 23 -5.74 -10.73 -9.22
N VAL A 24 -7.02 -11.00 -9.45
CA VAL A 24 -7.51 -11.70 -10.64
C VAL A 24 -7.88 -10.67 -11.69
N PHE A 25 -7.29 -10.79 -12.88
CA PHE A 25 -7.55 -9.93 -14.03
C PHE A 25 -8.32 -10.69 -15.10
N ALA A 26 -9.23 -10.00 -15.79
CA ALA A 26 -9.80 -10.48 -17.04
C ALA A 26 -8.79 -10.25 -18.17
N VAL A 27 -8.54 -11.27 -18.98
CA VAL A 27 -7.62 -11.22 -20.12
C VAL A 27 -8.38 -10.65 -21.32
N THR A 28 -7.80 -9.63 -21.93
CA THR A 28 -8.31 -9.00 -23.15
C THR A 28 -7.15 -8.36 -23.90
N ASP A 29 -7.34 -8.10 -25.19
CA ASP A 29 -6.43 -7.24 -25.94
C ASP A 29 -6.56 -5.79 -25.43
N LEU A 30 -5.44 -5.22 -24.98
CA LEU A 30 -5.31 -3.87 -24.43
C LEU A 30 -4.43 -2.96 -25.32
N GLY A 31 -4.01 -3.44 -26.49
CA GLY A 31 -3.07 -2.74 -27.35
C GLY A 31 -1.71 -2.54 -26.68
N GLU A 32 -1.32 -1.28 -26.48
CA GLU A 32 -0.01 -0.91 -25.90
C GLU A 32 0.04 -1.00 -24.37
N GLN A 33 -1.09 -1.24 -23.69
CA GLN A 33 -1.15 -1.29 -22.23
C GLN A 33 -1.00 -2.71 -21.71
N ASP A 34 -0.11 -2.93 -20.74
CA ASP A 34 0.06 -4.26 -20.13
C ASP A 34 -1.09 -4.64 -19.18
N MET A 35 -1.68 -3.64 -18.50
CA MET A 35 -2.65 -3.84 -17.43
C MET A 35 -3.48 -2.58 -17.18
N ILE A 36 -4.76 -2.76 -16.84
CA ILE A 36 -5.64 -1.69 -16.37
C ILE A 36 -6.23 -2.06 -15.00
N LEU A 37 -6.11 -1.14 -14.03
CA LEU A 37 -6.81 -1.23 -12.75
C LEU A 37 -8.16 -0.54 -12.87
N GLY A 38 -9.23 -1.35 -12.81
CA GLY A 38 -10.60 -0.86 -12.95
C GLY A 38 -11.14 -0.15 -11.71
N TYR A 39 -12.37 0.36 -11.84
CA TYR A 39 -13.08 1.06 -10.77
C TYR A 39 -13.24 0.23 -9.48
N THR A 40 -13.49 -1.07 -9.60
CA THR A 40 -13.67 -1.97 -8.44
C THR A 40 -12.42 -1.98 -7.56
N TRP A 41 -11.25 -2.08 -8.18
CA TRP A 41 -9.96 -2.02 -7.51
C TRP A 41 -9.73 -0.65 -6.85
N LEU A 42 -9.99 0.43 -7.60
CA LEU A 42 -9.84 1.81 -7.12
C LEU A 42 -10.76 2.14 -5.95
N LYS A 43 -12.02 1.67 -5.99
CA LYS A 43 -13.00 1.89 -4.92
C LYS A 43 -12.58 1.19 -3.63
N GLU A 44 -12.00 0.01 -3.73
CA GLU A 44 -11.56 -0.77 -2.58
C GLU A 44 -10.35 -0.15 -1.88
N HIS A 45 -9.37 0.27 -2.67
CA HIS A 45 -8.13 0.84 -2.15
C HIS A 45 -8.26 2.34 -1.84
N ASN A 46 -9.12 3.04 -2.59
CA ASN A 46 -9.33 4.49 -2.52
C ASN A 46 -8.00 5.27 -2.40
N PRO A 47 -7.03 5.07 -3.31
CA PRO A 47 -5.73 5.71 -3.20
C PRO A 47 -5.83 7.23 -3.34
N GLU A 48 -4.76 7.93 -2.96
CA GLU A 48 -4.60 9.35 -3.27
C GLU A 48 -3.95 9.47 -4.64
N ILE A 49 -4.63 10.11 -5.58
CA ILE A 49 -4.14 10.26 -6.94
C ILE A 49 -3.89 11.74 -7.19
N ASP A 50 -2.64 12.07 -7.49
CA ASP A 50 -2.26 13.37 -8.02
C ASP A 50 -2.19 13.27 -9.54
N TRP A 51 -3.24 13.72 -10.21
CA TRP A 51 -3.34 13.69 -11.67
C TRP A 51 -2.38 14.65 -12.36
N ALA A 52 -1.99 15.74 -11.70
CA ALA A 52 -1.06 16.73 -12.28
C ALA A 52 0.38 16.20 -12.24
N ALA A 53 0.78 15.57 -11.13
CA ALA A 53 2.08 14.94 -11.00
C ALA A 53 2.15 13.52 -11.61
N GLY A 54 1.00 12.92 -11.92
CA GLY A 54 0.91 11.53 -12.39
C GLY A 54 1.30 10.50 -11.33
N THR A 55 1.01 10.77 -10.06
CA THR A 55 1.42 9.89 -8.94
C THR A 55 0.24 9.29 -8.20
N VAL A 56 0.45 8.09 -7.66
CA VAL A 56 -0.54 7.36 -6.85
C VAL A 56 0.09 6.98 -5.51
N THR A 57 -0.59 7.31 -4.42
CA THR A 57 -0.16 7.01 -3.06
C THR A 57 -1.14 6.03 -2.39
N MET A 58 -0.62 4.89 -1.93
CA MET A 58 -1.38 3.82 -1.27
C MET A 58 -1.50 4.05 0.25
N SER A 59 -1.95 5.25 0.65
CA SER A 59 -2.11 5.61 2.09
C SER A 59 -3.27 4.88 2.77
N ARG A 60 -4.19 4.33 1.97
CA ARG A 60 -5.38 3.60 2.40
C ARG A 60 -5.34 2.22 1.74
N CYS A 61 -5.44 1.17 2.54
CA CYS A 61 -5.54 -0.20 2.05
C CYS A 61 -6.48 -1.00 2.96
N PRO A 62 -7.33 -1.88 2.42
CA PRO A 62 -8.15 -2.77 3.23
C PRO A 62 -7.28 -3.67 4.12
N ALA A 63 -7.82 -4.16 5.24
CA ALA A 63 -7.03 -4.94 6.22
C ALA A 63 -6.40 -6.22 5.66
N ARG A 64 -6.93 -6.76 4.56
CA ARG A 64 -6.41 -7.93 3.84
C ARG A 64 -5.09 -7.66 3.10
N CYS A 65 -4.77 -6.40 2.89
CA CYS A 65 -3.56 -5.92 2.26
C CYS A 65 -2.39 -6.02 3.26
N GLN A 66 -1.62 -7.10 3.16
CA GLN A 66 -0.62 -7.45 4.17
C GLN A 66 0.62 -6.54 4.12
N THR A 67 1.02 -6.11 2.93
CA THR A 67 2.29 -5.42 2.63
C THR A 67 2.24 -3.90 2.88
N CYS A 68 1.12 -3.22 2.60
CA CYS A 68 0.94 -1.81 2.97
C CYS A 68 1.11 -1.54 4.48
N ARG A 69 0.91 -2.55 5.33
CA ARG A 69 1.12 -2.42 6.77
C ARG A 69 2.59 -2.55 7.18
N GLU A 70 3.44 -3.18 6.39
CA GLU A 70 4.82 -3.46 6.82
C GLU A 70 5.67 -2.19 6.85
N GLU A 71 5.63 -1.37 5.81
CA GLU A 71 6.33 -0.09 5.76
C GLU A 71 5.86 0.84 6.88
N VAL A 72 4.55 1.00 7.04
CA VAL A 72 3.95 1.79 8.14
C VAL A 72 4.33 1.22 9.52
N LYS A 73 4.43 -0.10 9.68
CA LYS A 73 4.89 -0.73 10.93
C LYS A 73 6.36 -0.43 11.18
N VAL A 74 7.22 -0.47 10.16
CA VAL A 74 8.65 -0.17 10.27
C VAL A 74 8.85 1.29 10.70
N GLU A 75 8.19 2.23 10.04
CA GLU A 75 8.24 3.65 10.41
C GLU A 75 7.71 3.90 11.82
N ARG A 76 6.58 3.28 12.18
CA ARG A 76 6.00 3.40 13.52
C ARG A 76 6.93 2.83 14.58
N LYS A 77 7.60 1.70 14.31
CA LYS A 77 8.63 1.12 15.19
C LYS A 77 9.80 2.07 15.36
N ALA A 78 10.32 2.64 14.27
CA ALA A 78 11.42 3.61 14.30
C ALA A 78 11.04 4.84 15.15
N ARG A 79 9.87 5.44 14.89
CA ARG A 79 9.35 6.58 15.66
C ARG A 79 9.16 6.26 17.14
N ASN A 80 8.60 5.09 17.47
CA ASN A 80 8.41 4.67 18.85
C ASN A 80 9.74 4.44 19.56
N LYS A 81 10.74 3.87 18.87
CA LYS A 81 12.11 3.69 19.40
C LYS A 81 12.76 5.05 19.70
N THR A 82 12.65 6.02 18.79
CA THR A 82 13.12 7.40 19.01
C THR A 82 12.44 8.05 20.20
N ARG A 83 11.11 7.94 20.32
CA ARG A 83 10.36 8.47 21.48
C ARG A 83 10.78 7.81 22.80
N ALA A 84 11.01 6.50 22.81
CA ALA A 84 11.46 5.78 23.98
C ALA A 84 12.87 6.22 24.41
N ALA A 85 13.79 6.39 23.46
CA ALA A 85 15.14 6.90 23.72
C ALA A 85 15.12 8.32 24.31
N ILE A 86 14.31 9.22 23.75
CA ILE A 86 14.15 10.59 24.28
C ILE A 86 13.60 10.56 25.72
N ARG A 87 12.59 9.72 26.00
CA ARG A 87 12.03 9.57 27.34
C ARG A 87 13.08 9.06 28.34
N ALA A 88 13.85 8.03 27.95
CA ALA A 88 14.90 7.46 28.78
C ALA A 88 15.98 8.50 29.13
N CYS A 89 16.44 9.29 28.15
CA CYS A 89 17.41 10.35 28.37
C CYS A 89 16.89 11.43 29.35
N ARG A 90 15.60 11.77 29.27
CA ARG A 90 14.98 12.79 30.14
C ARG A 90 14.79 12.32 31.58
N SER A 91 14.62 11.02 31.82
CA SER A 91 14.48 10.47 33.18
C SER A 91 15.82 10.36 33.93
N SER A 92 16.95 10.38 33.24
CA SER A 92 18.29 10.26 33.83
C SER A 92 18.87 11.62 34.24
N GLY A 93 18.07 12.47 34.90
CA GLY A 93 18.38 13.87 35.23
C GLY A 93 19.85 14.17 35.60
N VAL A 94 20.32 15.31 35.08
CA VAL A 94 21.64 15.91 35.31
C VAL A 94 21.95 15.96 36.81
N PRO A 95 23.14 15.51 37.27
CA PRO A 95 23.50 15.56 38.70
C PRO A 95 23.54 17.02 39.19
N ALA A 96 23.02 17.24 40.40
CA ALA A 96 23.01 18.57 41.05
C ALA A 96 24.45 18.99 41.41
N PRO A 97 24.84 20.27 41.19
CA PRO A 97 26.15 20.76 41.59
C PRO A 97 26.25 20.84 43.13
N THR A 98 27.37 20.33 43.66
CA THR A 98 27.75 20.35 45.08
C THR A 98 28.23 21.71 45.54
#